data_AF-A0A8B9A7Z7-F1
#
_entry.id   AF-A0A8B9A7Z7-F1
#
_cell.length_a   1.000
_cell.length_b   1.000
_cell.length_c   1.000
_cell.angle_alpha   90.00
_cell.angle_beta   90.00
_cell.angle_gamma   90.00
#
_symmetry.space_group_name_H-M   'P 1'
#
loop_
_entity.id
_entity.type
_entity.pdbx_description
1 polymer ?
#
loop_
_entity_poly.entity_id
_entity_poly.type
_entity_poly.pdbx_seq_one_letter_code
_entity_poly.pdbx_strand_id
1 'polypeptide(L)'
;MPSYLLPNLPQLLFLSFLFTTLRTATSAPSNSWYWYNCSITSNFTTHSTYKSDLQLLLSSLSSAAIPTGFSTQSNGRSPNQVFGSALCRGDVSQDECQYCLSTAVQDILQLCPLSRRGAIWYLKCFLRYSSSNFTSSKDNETSRFRRFSYKTQNASEPFSAALLGNLMTDLIERAAYRSARLFATGEVNMTSSETLYGLVQCTRDQSEDDCHQCLQRSVNIMSTYFPRSIEAVTMAYNCFMGHATYSFYNQSVGAAPPPPPAPEVDPGAPPPRGKDSGKKNVALVIPLVSVLGVLSAIFICSWRRRTFLKVSRKYCIRPV
;
A
#
# COMPACT_ATOMS: atom_id res chain seq x y z
N MET A 1 -54.78 -53.36 25.04
CA MET A 1 -54.08 -52.21 25.65
C MET A 1 -53.75 -51.22 24.53
N PRO A 2 -54.13 -49.94 24.66
CA PRO A 2 -54.18 -49.03 23.53
C PRO A 2 -52.82 -48.40 23.21
N SER A 3 -52.60 -48.24 21.91
CA SER A 3 -51.45 -47.61 21.27
C SER A 3 -51.52 -46.09 21.42
N TYR A 4 -50.66 -45.50 22.25
CA TYR A 4 -50.49 -44.04 22.30
C TYR A 4 -49.45 -43.61 21.26
N LEU A 5 -49.93 -43.27 20.06
CA LEU A 5 -49.16 -42.53 19.07
C LEU A 5 -48.98 -41.09 19.56
N LEU A 6 -47.74 -40.68 19.80
CA LEU A 6 -47.37 -39.30 20.12
C LEU A 6 -47.68 -38.41 18.89
N PRO A 7 -48.66 -37.49 18.93
CA PRO A 7 -49.18 -36.78 17.76
C PRO A 7 -48.25 -35.68 17.22
N ASN A 8 -47.07 -35.48 17.82
CA ASN A 8 -46.20 -34.33 17.58
C ASN A 8 -44.84 -34.68 16.95
N LEU A 9 -44.61 -35.95 16.57
CA LEU A 9 -43.35 -36.39 15.97
C LEU A 9 -42.97 -35.63 14.68
N PRO A 10 -43.87 -35.35 13.72
CA PRO A 10 -43.49 -34.60 12.51
C PRO A 10 -43.15 -33.13 12.82
N GLN A 11 -43.76 -32.54 13.85
CA GLN A 11 -43.51 -31.16 14.27
C GLN A 11 -42.14 -31.01 14.98
N LEU A 12 -41.77 -32.00 15.79
CA LEU A 12 -40.44 -32.10 16.41
C LEU A 12 -39.33 -32.31 15.37
N LEU A 13 -39.58 -33.12 14.33
CA LEU A 13 -38.64 -33.32 13.24
C LEU A 13 -38.45 -32.04 12.40
N PHE A 14 -39.52 -31.29 12.13
CA PHE A 14 -39.44 -30.02 11.39
C PHE A 14 -38.66 -28.94 12.16
N LEU A 15 -38.86 -28.84 13.48
CA LEU A 15 -38.06 -27.96 14.34
C LEU A 15 -36.58 -28.36 14.37
N SER A 16 -36.29 -29.67 14.42
CA SER A 16 -34.90 -30.15 14.36
C SER A 16 -34.21 -29.80 13.04
N PHE A 17 -34.96 -29.83 11.92
CA PHE A 17 -34.46 -29.46 10.60
C PHE A 17 -34.21 -27.95 10.47
N LEU A 18 -35.08 -27.11 11.07
CA LEU A 18 -34.85 -25.66 11.13
C LEU A 18 -33.59 -25.30 11.94
N PHE A 19 -33.33 -26.03 13.05
CA PHE A 19 -32.13 -25.83 13.87
C PHE A 19 -30.85 -26.35 13.21
N THR A 20 -30.90 -27.38 12.36
CA THR A 20 -29.73 -27.85 11.60
C THR A 20 -29.44 -26.97 10.38
N THR A 21 -30.45 -26.35 9.75
CA THR A 21 -30.22 -25.37 8.67
C THR A 21 -29.69 -24.02 9.15
N LEU A 22 -29.80 -23.71 10.45
CA LEU A 22 -29.31 -22.44 11.02
C LEU A 22 -27.85 -22.49 11.50
N ARG A 23 -27.11 -23.58 11.23
CA ARG A 23 -25.70 -23.74 11.68
C ARG A 23 -24.71 -24.06 10.57
N THR A 24 -24.86 -23.40 9.42
CA THR A 24 -23.69 -23.04 8.60
C THR A 24 -23.64 -21.53 8.39
N ALA A 25 -23.70 -20.77 9.49
CA ALA A 25 -22.89 -19.56 9.52
C ALA A 25 -21.45 -20.06 9.54
N THR A 26 -20.82 -20.17 8.37
CA THR A 26 -19.36 -20.20 8.30
C THR A 26 -18.90 -18.97 9.06
N SER A 27 -18.46 -19.15 10.31
CA SER A 27 -17.72 -18.14 11.03
C SER A 27 -16.59 -17.74 10.11
N ALA A 28 -16.71 -16.55 9.52
CA ALA A 28 -15.63 -15.99 8.74
C ALA A 28 -14.39 -15.96 9.65
N PRO A 29 -13.20 -16.26 9.12
CA PRO A 29 -12.02 -16.49 9.95
C PRO A 29 -11.79 -15.25 10.82
N SER A 30 -12.02 -15.39 12.13
CA SER A 30 -11.96 -14.35 13.16
C SER A 30 -10.51 -13.93 13.48
N ASN A 31 -9.61 -14.08 12.51
CA ASN A 31 -8.18 -13.82 12.63
C ASN A 31 -7.66 -13.05 11.41
N SER A 32 -8.50 -12.23 10.79
CA SER A 32 -8.05 -11.27 9.79
C SER A 32 -7.29 -10.17 10.52
N TRP A 33 -5.96 -10.18 10.43
CA TRP A 33 -5.13 -9.12 10.98
C TRP A 33 -5.60 -7.75 10.44
N TYR A 34 -5.63 -6.78 11.33
CA TYR A 34 -5.96 -5.40 11.01
C TYR A 34 -5.12 -4.44 11.84
N TRP A 35 -5.03 -3.21 11.34
CA TRP A 35 -4.52 -2.07 12.10
C TRP A 35 -5.54 -0.95 12.03
N TYR A 36 -5.61 -0.10 13.06
CA TYR A 36 -6.50 1.05 13.04
C TYR A 36 -5.86 2.29 13.69
N ASN A 37 -6.39 3.45 13.37
CA ASN A 37 -6.02 4.71 14.00
C ASN A 37 -7.22 5.64 14.13
N CYS A 38 -7.47 6.09 15.36
CA CYS A 38 -8.45 7.12 15.66
C CYS A 38 -7.74 8.44 16.00
N SER A 39 -8.40 9.58 15.77
CA SER A 39 -8.01 10.83 16.42
C SER A 39 -8.40 10.81 17.89
N ILE A 40 -7.49 11.26 18.75
CA ILE A 40 -7.74 11.45 20.19
C ILE A 40 -8.05 12.91 20.55
N THR A 41 -7.80 13.84 19.63
CA THR A 41 -7.91 15.29 19.86
C THR A 41 -9.16 15.91 19.23
N SER A 42 -9.90 15.15 18.42
CA SER A 42 -11.10 15.64 17.73
C SER A 42 -12.22 14.62 17.85
N ASN A 43 -13.18 14.93 18.72
CA ASN A 43 -14.29 14.04 19.05
C ASN A 43 -15.65 14.68 18.71
N PHE A 44 -16.64 13.85 18.44
CA PHE A 44 -18.04 14.21 18.36
C PHE A 44 -18.81 13.65 19.56
N THR A 45 -20.06 14.08 19.75
CA THR A 45 -20.90 13.61 20.87
C THR A 45 -21.86 12.49 20.40
N THR A 46 -22.27 11.62 21.33
CA THR A 46 -23.04 10.40 21.05
C THR A 46 -24.34 10.60 20.27
N HIS A 47 -24.96 11.78 20.37
CA HIS A 47 -26.21 12.15 19.69
C HIS A 47 -26.04 13.29 18.68
N SER A 48 -24.83 13.46 18.14
CA SER A 48 -24.54 14.51 17.14
C SER A 48 -25.00 14.12 15.74
N THR A 49 -25.34 15.13 14.94
CA THR A 49 -25.57 14.98 13.49
C THR A 49 -24.36 14.40 12.77
N TYR A 50 -23.14 14.72 13.24
CA TYR A 50 -21.91 14.14 12.71
C TYR A 50 -21.91 12.61 12.80
N LYS A 51 -22.40 12.03 13.90
CA LYS A 51 -22.45 10.58 14.08
C LYS A 51 -23.40 9.92 13.07
N SER A 52 -24.60 10.46 12.90
CA SER A 52 -25.55 9.95 11.91
C SER A 52 -25.00 10.12 10.49
N ASP A 53 -24.38 11.26 10.20
CA ASP A 53 -23.81 11.53 8.87
C ASP A 53 -22.64 10.59 8.56
N LEU A 54 -21.80 10.28 9.56
CA LEU A 54 -20.73 9.30 9.46
C LEU A 54 -21.26 7.89 9.18
N GLN A 55 -22.28 7.44 9.92
CA GLN A 55 -22.86 6.11 9.73
C GLN A 55 -23.46 5.93 8.33
N LEU A 56 -24.20 6.94 7.86
CA LEU A 56 -24.75 6.97 6.50
C LEU A 56 -23.63 6.96 5.45
N LEU A 57 -22.59 7.79 5.65
CA LEU A 57 -21.44 7.83 4.74
C LEU A 57 -20.77 6.47 4.64
N LEU A 58 -20.42 5.83 5.76
CA LEU A 58 -19.68 4.57 5.76
C LEU A 58 -20.46 3.44 5.08
N SER A 59 -21.79 3.40 5.27
CA SER A 59 -22.66 2.41 4.60
C SER A 59 -22.76 2.63 3.08
N SER A 60 -22.92 3.89 2.65
CA SER A 60 -22.96 4.24 1.22
C SER A 60 -21.61 4.02 0.54
N LEU A 61 -20.53 4.42 1.22
CA LEU A 61 -19.16 4.37 0.71
C LEU A 61 -18.68 2.93 0.48
N SER A 62 -18.95 2.02 1.42
CA SER A 62 -18.56 0.62 1.28
C SER A 62 -19.24 -0.04 0.08
N SER A 63 -20.52 0.25 -0.14
CA SER A 63 -21.29 -0.25 -1.28
C SER A 63 -20.80 0.32 -2.61
N ALA A 64 -20.52 1.63 -2.65
CA ALA A 64 -20.07 2.32 -3.85
C ALA A 64 -18.66 1.91 -4.31
N ALA A 65 -17.81 1.44 -3.39
CA ALA A 65 -16.48 0.97 -3.73
C ALA A 65 -16.48 -0.41 -4.43
N ILE A 66 -17.50 -1.26 -4.22
CA ILE A 66 -17.52 -2.65 -4.70
C ILE A 66 -17.27 -2.79 -6.21
N PRO A 67 -17.97 -2.05 -7.10
CA PRO A 67 -17.87 -2.30 -8.54
C PRO A 67 -16.47 -2.07 -9.12
N THR A 68 -15.71 -1.13 -8.55
CA THR A 68 -14.40 -0.74 -9.10
C THR A 68 -13.24 -0.94 -8.12
N GLY A 69 -13.52 -1.27 -6.86
CA GLY A 69 -12.55 -1.39 -5.77
C GLY A 69 -12.12 -0.07 -5.12
N PHE A 70 -12.73 1.06 -5.43
CA PHE A 70 -12.46 2.34 -4.75
C PHE A 70 -13.65 3.29 -4.84
N SER A 71 -13.85 4.08 -3.79
CA SER A 71 -14.75 5.23 -3.84
C SER A 71 -14.27 6.29 -2.84
N THR A 72 -14.53 7.55 -3.16
CA THR A 72 -14.51 8.66 -2.20
C THR A 72 -15.90 9.29 -2.15
N GLN A 73 -16.34 9.70 -0.97
CA GLN A 73 -17.63 10.34 -0.78
C GLN A 73 -17.56 11.37 0.34
N SER A 74 -18.56 12.24 0.40
CA SER A 74 -18.81 13.07 1.57
C SER A 74 -20.29 13.08 1.90
N ASN A 75 -20.63 13.29 3.16
CA ASN A 75 -22.00 13.41 3.63
C ASN A 75 -22.13 14.54 4.66
N GLY A 76 -23.31 15.13 4.76
CA GLY A 76 -23.59 16.26 5.64
C GLY A 76 -23.09 17.61 5.10
N ARG A 77 -23.16 18.63 5.94
CA ARG A 77 -22.71 20.00 5.65
C ARG A 77 -21.91 20.55 6.84
N SER A 78 -21.06 21.54 6.59
CA SER A 78 -20.31 22.22 7.67
C SER A 78 -21.26 22.69 8.79
N PRO A 79 -20.94 22.44 10.08
CA PRO A 79 -19.68 21.90 10.63
C PRO A 79 -19.67 20.37 10.84
N ASN A 80 -20.68 19.65 10.33
CA ASN A 80 -20.85 18.20 10.51
C ASN A 80 -20.45 17.36 9.29
N GLN A 81 -19.92 17.99 8.24
CA GLN A 81 -19.52 17.29 7.03
C GLN A 81 -18.44 16.24 7.31
N VAL A 82 -18.62 15.07 6.72
CA VAL A 82 -17.71 13.93 6.83
C VAL A 82 -17.21 13.57 5.44
N PHE A 83 -15.91 13.32 5.31
CA PHE A 83 -15.25 12.84 4.10
C PHE A 83 -14.78 11.41 4.32
N GLY A 84 -14.93 10.55 3.31
CA GLY A 84 -14.63 9.14 3.39
C GLY A 84 -13.95 8.61 2.13
N SER A 85 -13.09 7.61 2.31
CA SER A 85 -12.42 6.88 1.24
C SER A 85 -12.36 5.40 1.60
N ALA A 86 -12.71 4.55 0.64
CA ALA A 86 -12.67 3.10 0.74
C ALA A 86 -11.91 2.54 -0.44
N LEU A 87 -11.01 1.59 -0.20
CA LEU A 87 -10.16 0.95 -1.19
C LEU A 87 -10.13 -0.56 -0.95
N CYS A 88 -10.40 -1.35 -1.97
CA CYS A 88 -10.13 -2.78 -1.99
C CYS A 88 -8.80 -3.05 -2.69
N ARG A 89 -8.14 -4.14 -2.32
CA ARG A 89 -6.90 -4.55 -2.98
C ARG A 89 -7.17 -4.86 -4.46
N GLY A 90 -6.25 -4.51 -5.35
CA GLY A 90 -6.51 -4.53 -6.79
C GLY A 90 -6.79 -5.92 -7.41
N ASP A 91 -6.46 -6.99 -6.69
CA ASP A 91 -6.55 -8.40 -7.07
C ASP A 91 -7.71 -9.19 -6.42
N VAL A 92 -8.51 -8.56 -5.53
CA VAL A 92 -9.63 -9.24 -4.87
C VAL A 92 -10.91 -9.18 -5.69
N SER A 93 -11.76 -10.20 -5.54
CA SER A 93 -13.09 -10.24 -6.13
C SER A 93 -14.05 -9.21 -5.50
N GLN A 94 -15.19 -8.96 -6.16
CA GLN A 94 -16.23 -8.08 -5.60
C GLN A 94 -16.78 -8.61 -4.26
N ASP A 95 -16.94 -9.93 -4.14
CA ASP A 95 -17.42 -10.56 -2.90
C ASP A 95 -16.41 -10.39 -1.75
N GLU A 96 -15.12 -10.58 -2.03
CA GLU A 96 -14.06 -10.35 -1.03
C GLU A 96 -13.94 -8.88 -0.65
N CYS A 97 -14.10 -7.98 -1.63
CA CYS A 97 -14.12 -6.53 -1.40
C CYS A 97 -15.31 -6.12 -0.52
N GLN A 98 -16.51 -6.62 -0.83
CA GLN A 98 -17.72 -6.40 -0.04
C GLN A 98 -17.56 -6.92 1.39
N TYR A 99 -17.10 -8.17 1.54
CA TYR A 99 -16.84 -8.75 2.85
C TYR A 99 -15.87 -7.87 3.65
N CYS A 100 -14.71 -7.55 3.09
CA CYS A 100 -13.69 -6.78 3.78
C CYS A 100 -14.17 -5.39 4.20
N LEU A 101 -14.81 -4.65 3.29
CA LEU A 101 -15.30 -3.30 3.58
C LEU A 101 -16.46 -3.31 4.58
N SER A 102 -17.36 -4.30 4.52
CA SER A 102 -18.45 -4.43 5.48
C SER A 102 -17.92 -4.70 6.91
N THR A 103 -16.92 -5.56 7.05
CA THR A 103 -16.21 -5.79 8.33
C THR A 103 -15.51 -4.51 8.78
N ALA A 104 -14.79 -3.82 7.89
CA ALA A 104 -14.10 -2.58 8.21
C ALA A 104 -15.04 -1.48 8.74
N VAL A 105 -16.24 -1.36 8.18
CA VAL A 105 -17.26 -0.40 8.65
C VAL A 105 -17.75 -0.75 10.06
N GLN A 106 -18.02 -2.03 10.33
CA GLN A 106 -18.47 -2.47 11.65
C GLN A 106 -17.38 -2.23 12.71
N ASP A 107 -16.15 -2.64 12.41
CA ASP A 107 -15.03 -2.59 13.34
C ASP A 107 -14.61 -1.14 13.61
N ILE A 108 -14.51 -0.27 12.60
CA ILE A 108 -14.09 1.12 12.83
C ILE A 108 -15.08 1.90 13.69
N LEU A 109 -16.39 1.62 13.58
CA LEU A 109 -17.41 2.26 14.42
C LEU A 109 -17.32 1.82 15.89
N GLN A 110 -16.84 0.60 16.16
CA GLN A 110 -16.60 0.11 17.52
C GLN A 110 -15.26 0.59 18.08
N LEU A 111 -14.22 0.58 17.24
CA LEU A 111 -12.84 0.93 17.63
C LEU A 111 -12.62 2.44 17.77
N CYS A 112 -13.34 3.26 16.99
CA CYS A 112 -13.27 4.73 17.02
C CYS A 112 -14.62 5.39 17.37
N PRO A 113 -15.24 5.07 18.52
CA PRO A 113 -16.67 5.32 18.77
C PRO A 113 -17.09 6.80 18.78
N LEU A 114 -16.16 7.71 19.10
CA LEU A 114 -16.43 9.16 19.19
C LEU A 114 -15.46 9.99 18.35
N SER A 115 -14.60 9.37 17.54
CA SER A 115 -13.53 10.07 16.85
C SER A 115 -14.01 10.68 15.54
N ARG A 116 -13.73 11.96 15.30
CA ARG A 116 -14.00 12.66 14.02
C ARG A 116 -13.03 12.28 12.91
N ARG A 117 -12.09 11.38 13.17
CA ARG A 117 -11.18 10.82 12.16
C ARG A 117 -10.84 9.39 12.54
N GLY A 118 -11.05 8.47 11.64
CA GLY A 118 -10.76 7.06 11.83
C GLY A 118 -10.21 6.45 10.55
N ALA A 119 -9.36 5.45 10.70
CA ALA A 119 -8.82 4.66 9.61
C ALA A 119 -8.59 3.23 10.06
N ILE A 120 -8.91 2.26 9.22
CA ILE A 120 -8.68 0.83 9.44
C ILE A 120 -8.13 0.18 8.17
N TRP A 121 -7.10 -0.64 8.34
CA TRP A 121 -6.44 -1.39 7.29
C TRP A 121 -6.60 -2.87 7.58
N TYR A 122 -7.10 -3.60 6.60
CA TYR A 122 -6.92 -5.04 6.46
C TYR A 122 -5.96 -5.32 5.31
N LEU A 123 -5.46 -6.54 5.20
CA LEU A 123 -4.64 -6.93 4.06
C LEU A 123 -5.36 -6.82 2.71
N LYS A 124 -6.70 -6.88 2.69
CA LYS A 124 -7.52 -6.87 1.47
C LYS A 124 -8.30 -5.57 1.22
N CYS A 125 -8.37 -4.67 2.20
CA CYS A 125 -9.05 -3.38 2.03
C CYS A 125 -8.60 -2.34 3.06
N PHE A 126 -8.88 -1.09 2.76
CA PHE A 126 -8.60 0.07 3.59
C PHE A 126 -9.81 1.00 3.60
N LEU A 127 -10.13 1.54 4.77
CA LEU A 127 -11.24 2.49 4.97
C LEU A 127 -10.76 3.64 5.86
N ARG A 128 -10.99 4.87 5.44
CA ARG A 128 -10.75 6.06 6.27
C ARG A 128 -11.88 7.08 6.18
N TYR A 129 -12.06 7.84 7.26
CA TYR A 129 -12.95 8.99 7.31
C TYR A 129 -12.33 10.14 8.12
N SER A 130 -12.80 11.36 7.87
CA SER A 130 -12.36 12.57 8.57
C SER A 130 -13.39 13.69 8.47
N SER A 131 -13.41 14.61 9.44
CA SER A 131 -14.12 15.89 9.31
C SER A 131 -13.42 16.89 8.37
N SER A 132 -12.16 16.65 8.03
CA SER A 132 -11.38 17.49 7.10
C SER A 132 -11.25 16.81 5.74
N ASN A 133 -11.41 17.58 4.67
CA ASN A 133 -11.26 17.05 3.32
C ASN A 133 -9.80 16.68 3.01
N PHE A 134 -9.51 15.39 2.91
CA PHE A 134 -8.20 14.83 2.58
C PHE A 134 -8.01 14.50 1.10
N THR A 135 -9.04 14.67 0.25
CA THR A 135 -8.92 14.42 -1.20
C THR A 135 -8.43 15.64 -1.95
N SER A 136 -8.61 16.84 -1.38
CA SER A 136 -8.20 18.12 -1.98
C SER A 136 -7.04 18.80 -1.26
N SER A 137 -6.69 18.36 -0.05
CA SER A 137 -5.58 18.90 0.71
C SER A 137 -4.42 17.91 0.69
N LYS A 138 -3.18 18.41 0.56
CA LYS A 138 -1.99 17.61 0.88
C LYS A 138 -2.04 17.30 2.37
N ASP A 139 -2.71 16.22 2.71
CA ASP A 139 -2.88 15.77 4.07
C ASP A 139 -1.49 15.41 4.61
N ASN A 140 -0.96 16.22 5.52
CA ASN A 140 0.35 15.98 6.17
C ASN A 140 0.42 14.60 6.84
N GLU A 141 -0.73 13.98 7.12
CA GLU A 141 -0.84 12.65 7.70
C GLU A 141 -0.56 11.51 6.71
N THR A 142 -0.55 11.76 5.40
CA THR A 142 -0.03 10.80 4.39
C THR A 142 1.41 10.35 4.68
N SER A 143 2.17 11.15 5.43
CA SER A 143 3.51 10.80 5.90
C SER A 143 3.54 9.81 7.08
N ARG A 144 2.39 9.39 7.63
CA ARG A 144 2.33 8.41 8.73
C ARG A 144 2.32 6.99 8.19
N PHE A 145 3.50 6.40 8.11
CA PHE A 145 3.66 5.00 7.73
C PHE A 145 3.51 4.08 8.94
N ARG A 146 2.83 2.98 8.71
CA ARG A 146 2.86 1.77 9.53
C ARG A 146 3.64 0.70 8.79
N ARG A 147 4.30 -0.14 9.55
CA ARG A 147 5.19 -1.17 9.03
C ARG A 147 5.13 -2.36 9.96
N PHE A 148 5.10 -3.57 9.42
CA PHE A 148 5.07 -4.79 10.21
C PHE A 148 5.56 -5.98 9.39
N SER A 149 5.89 -7.05 10.10
CA SER A 149 6.23 -8.36 9.56
C SER A 149 5.65 -9.39 10.53
N TYR A 150 4.95 -10.40 10.01
CA TYR A 150 4.41 -11.46 10.88
C TYR A 150 5.45 -12.50 11.23
N LYS A 151 6.47 -12.65 10.38
CA LYS A 151 7.50 -13.67 10.51
C LYS A 151 8.82 -13.01 10.85
N THR A 152 9.42 -13.43 11.95
CA THR A 152 10.76 -12.99 12.37
C THR A 152 11.89 -13.65 11.56
N GLN A 153 11.54 -14.45 10.56
CA GLN A 153 12.48 -15.19 9.72
C GLN A 153 13.11 -14.27 8.69
N ASN A 154 14.41 -14.48 8.47
CA ASN A 154 15.14 -13.85 7.40
C ASN A 154 15.30 -14.80 6.22
N ALA A 155 15.24 -14.25 5.02
CA ALA A 155 15.52 -14.96 3.79
C ALA A 155 17.01 -15.29 3.70
N SER A 156 17.30 -16.52 3.27
CA SER A 156 18.65 -16.96 2.91
C SER A 156 19.05 -16.38 1.55
N GLU A 157 20.33 -16.46 1.21
CA GLU A 157 20.77 -16.22 -0.17
C GLU A 157 19.99 -17.11 -1.15
N PRO A 158 19.62 -16.60 -2.34
CA PRO A 158 20.12 -15.38 -2.98
C PRO A 158 19.26 -14.13 -2.75
N PHE A 159 18.39 -14.12 -1.73
CA PHE A 159 17.65 -12.91 -1.38
C PHE A 159 18.60 -11.76 -1.03
N SER A 160 18.38 -10.59 -1.63
CA SER A 160 19.12 -9.37 -1.29
C SER A 160 18.22 -8.14 -1.33
N ALA A 161 18.62 -7.11 -0.59
CA ALA A 161 17.94 -5.81 -0.63
C ALA A 161 17.92 -5.20 -2.05
N ALA A 162 18.95 -5.48 -2.86
CA ALA A 162 18.99 -5.04 -4.26
C ALA A 162 17.95 -5.76 -5.13
N LEU A 163 17.78 -7.08 -4.94
CA LEU A 163 16.76 -7.86 -5.66
C LEU A 163 15.35 -7.37 -5.32
N LEU A 164 15.05 -7.20 -4.02
CA LEU A 164 13.77 -6.66 -3.56
C LEU A 164 13.57 -5.23 -4.06
N GLY A 165 14.60 -4.38 -3.98
CA GLY A 165 14.55 -3.00 -4.46
C GLY A 165 14.22 -2.92 -5.95
N ASN A 166 14.87 -3.72 -6.79
CA ASN A 166 14.61 -3.74 -8.23
C ASN A 166 13.17 -4.19 -8.55
N LEU A 167 12.68 -5.25 -7.90
CA LEU A 167 11.29 -5.71 -8.05
C LEU A 167 10.31 -4.61 -7.65
N MET A 168 10.54 -3.96 -6.51
CA MET A 168 9.65 -2.89 -6.03
C MET A 168 9.70 -1.66 -6.92
N THR A 169 10.86 -1.24 -7.41
CA THR A 169 10.98 -0.10 -8.33
C THR A 169 10.20 -0.35 -9.63
N ASP A 170 10.30 -1.54 -10.22
CA ASP A 170 9.49 -1.90 -11.40
C ASP A 170 7.98 -1.85 -11.10
N LEU A 171 7.57 -2.42 -9.97
CA LEU A 171 6.17 -2.40 -9.52
C LEU A 171 5.64 -0.98 -9.33
N ILE A 172 6.46 -0.10 -8.77
CA ILE A 172 6.12 1.31 -8.55
C ILE A 172 5.85 2.01 -9.88
N GLU A 173 6.74 1.86 -10.86
CA GLU A 173 6.58 2.45 -12.19
C GLU A 173 5.29 1.96 -12.87
N ARG A 174 5.01 0.66 -12.79
CA ARG A 174 3.80 0.07 -13.36
C ARG A 174 2.54 0.55 -12.67
N ALA A 175 2.53 0.61 -11.34
CA ALA A 175 1.39 1.07 -10.58
C ALA A 175 1.13 2.56 -10.81
N ALA A 176 2.15 3.41 -10.69
CA ALA A 176 1.98 4.87 -10.75
C ALA A 176 1.61 5.35 -12.15
N TYR A 177 2.28 4.87 -13.19
CA TYR A 177 2.22 5.48 -14.53
C TYR A 177 1.56 4.61 -15.60
N ARG A 178 1.28 3.33 -15.31
CA ARG A 178 0.78 2.37 -16.32
C ARG A 178 -0.47 1.61 -15.89
N SER A 179 -1.04 1.95 -14.73
CA SER A 179 -2.18 1.24 -14.15
C SER A 179 -3.28 2.21 -13.76
N ALA A 180 -4.43 2.14 -14.42
CA ALA A 180 -5.62 2.92 -14.03
C ALA A 180 -6.13 2.57 -12.62
N ARG A 181 -5.70 1.43 -12.06
CA ARG A 181 -6.02 1.01 -10.69
C ARG A 181 -5.00 1.49 -9.65
N LEU A 182 -3.91 2.13 -10.10
CA LEU A 182 -2.71 2.41 -9.31
C LEU A 182 -2.22 1.20 -8.50
N PHE A 183 -2.22 0.05 -9.17
CA PHE A 183 -1.96 -1.27 -8.59
C PHE A 183 -1.04 -2.06 -9.50
N ALA A 184 -0.08 -2.77 -8.90
CA ALA A 184 0.78 -3.71 -9.61
C ALA A 184 1.22 -4.86 -8.71
N THR A 185 1.34 -6.04 -9.30
CA THR A 185 1.92 -7.24 -8.70
C THR A 185 3.04 -7.77 -9.58
N GLY A 186 3.93 -8.56 -8.99
CA GLY A 186 5.04 -9.13 -9.73
C GLY A 186 5.86 -10.05 -8.86
N GLU A 187 6.74 -10.78 -9.53
CA GLU A 187 7.55 -11.81 -8.91
C GLU A 187 8.89 -11.94 -9.62
N VAL A 188 9.86 -12.48 -8.89
CA VAL A 188 11.18 -12.83 -9.44
C VAL A 188 11.63 -14.15 -8.83
N ASN A 189 12.07 -15.07 -9.67
CA ASN A 189 12.63 -16.34 -9.23
C ASN A 189 14.01 -16.09 -8.62
N MET A 190 14.16 -16.46 -7.34
CA MET A 190 15.43 -16.41 -6.62
C MET A 190 16.24 -17.67 -6.92
N THR A 191 15.58 -18.82 -6.87
CA THR A 191 16.14 -20.14 -7.19
C THR A 191 15.13 -20.93 -8.05
N SER A 192 15.41 -22.20 -8.33
CA SER A 192 14.45 -23.08 -9.03
C SER A 192 13.19 -23.39 -8.21
N SER A 193 13.21 -23.18 -6.89
CA SER A 193 12.10 -23.49 -5.98
C SER A 193 11.63 -22.31 -5.13
N GLU A 194 12.35 -21.18 -5.15
CA GLU A 194 12.01 -20.01 -4.34
C GLU A 194 11.76 -18.79 -5.22
N THR A 195 10.64 -18.11 -4.96
CA THR A 195 10.18 -16.94 -5.70
C THR A 195 9.90 -15.81 -4.71
N LEU A 196 10.35 -14.61 -5.04
CA LEU A 196 10.05 -13.39 -4.30
C LEU A 196 8.87 -12.69 -4.97
N TYR A 197 7.83 -12.40 -4.19
CA TYR A 197 6.60 -11.76 -4.63
C TYR A 197 6.52 -10.33 -4.09
N GLY A 198 6.03 -9.41 -4.90
CA GLY A 198 5.80 -8.01 -4.53
C GLY A 198 4.42 -7.53 -4.97
N LEU A 199 3.82 -6.67 -4.17
CA LEU A 199 2.56 -6.00 -4.44
C LEU A 199 2.65 -4.55 -3.98
N VAL A 200 2.23 -3.63 -4.84
CA VAL A 200 2.11 -2.20 -4.51
C VAL A 200 0.74 -1.68 -4.92
N GLN A 201 0.21 -0.73 -4.14
CA GLN A 201 -1.05 -0.09 -4.43
C GLN A 201 -1.12 1.32 -3.88
N CYS A 202 -1.79 2.20 -4.59
CA CYS A 202 -2.11 3.55 -4.17
C CYS A 202 -3.64 3.75 -4.13
N THR A 203 -4.11 4.69 -3.31
CA THR A 203 -5.48 5.20 -3.41
C THR A 203 -5.61 6.04 -4.69
N ARG A 204 -6.78 6.05 -5.32
CA ARG A 204 -6.99 6.68 -6.64
C ARG A 204 -7.41 8.16 -6.55
N ASP A 205 -7.31 8.76 -5.37
CA ASP A 205 -7.54 10.19 -5.10
C ASP A 205 -6.25 11.03 -5.15
N GLN A 206 -5.13 10.47 -5.62
CA GLN A 206 -3.84 11.15 -5.71
C GLN A 206 -3.27 11.14 -7.13
N SER A 207 -2.28 12.01 -7.38
CA SER A 207 -1.56 12.04 -8.65
C SER A 207 -0.62 10.84 -8.82
N GLU A 208 -0.22 10.55 -10.05
CA GLU A 208 0.75 9.49 -10.37
C GLU A 208 2.08 9.73 -9.63
N ASP A 209 2.57 10.98 -9.60
CA ASP A 209 3.80 11.35 -8.90
C ASP A 209 3.69 11.21 -7.37
N ASP A 210 2.54 11.57 -6.78
CA ASP A 210 2.31 11.37 -5.34
C ASP A 210 2.27 9.88 -4.99
N CYS A 211 1.65 9.07 -5.85
CA CYS A 211 1.65 7.61 -5.71
C CYS A 211 3.08 7.05 -5.75
N HIS A 212 3.85 7.44 -6.78
CA HIS A 212 5.23 7.03 -6.95
C HIS A 212 6.09 7.43 -5.72
N GLN A 213 5.99 8.68 -5.27
CA GLN A 213 6.73 9.15 -4.08
C GLN A 213 6.35 8.40 -2.80
N CYS A 214 5.06 8.11 -2.61
CA CYS A 214 4.60 7.34 -1.45
C CYS A 214 5.21 5.95 -1.43
N LEU A 215 5.17 5.24 -2.56
CA LEU A 215 5.70 3.89 -2.65
C LEU A 215 7.24 3.85 -2.61
N GLN A 216 7.92 4.85 -3.16
CA GLN A 216 9.38 4.97 -3.00
C GLN A 216 9.77 5.14 -1.52
N ARG A 217 8.98 5.89 -0.75
CA ARG A 217 9.18 6.01 0.70
C ARG A 217 8.95 4.67 1.41
N SER A 218 7.99 3.87 0.96
CA SER A 218 7.80 2.49 1.43
C SER A 218 9.04 1.61 1.22
N VAL A 219 9.72 1.70 0.08
CA VAL A 219 10.99 0.97 -0.17
C VAL A 219 12.05 1.36 0.87
N ASN A 220 12.24 2.65 1.11
CA ASN A 220 13.23 3.13 2.09
C ASN A 220 12.93 2.61 3.51
N ILE A 221 11.66 2.60 3.90
CA ILE A 221 11.22 2.07 5.20
C ILE A 221 11.48 0.57 5.26
N MET A 222 11.12 -0.17 4.21
CA MET A 222 11.31 -1.62 4.14
C MET A 222 12.79 -2.00 4.22
N SER A 223 13.66 -1.35 3.45
CA SER A 223 15.10 -1.56 3.47
C SER A 223 15.73 -1.23 4.83
N THR A 224 15.22 -0.21 5.53
CA THR A 224 15.76 0.21 6.84
C THR A 224 15.38 -0.77 7.94
N TYR A 225 14.14 -1.26 7.94
CA TYR A 225 13.59 -2.00 9.07
C TYR A 225 13.44 -3.49 8.86
N PHE A 226 13.42 -3.95 7.60
CA PHE A 226 13.22 -5.34 7.20
C PHE A 226 14.18 -5.77 6.08
N PRO A 227 15.49 -5.49 6.16
CA PRO A 227 16.43 -5.66 5.05
C PRO A 227 16.56 -7.09 4.51
N ARG A 228 16.17 -8.09 5.31
CA ARG A 228 16.21 -9.52 4.96
C ARG A 228 14.93 -10.29 5.31
N SER A 229 13.85 -9.61 5.68
CA SER A 229 12.67 -10.33 6.13
C SER A 229 12.05 -11.10 4.97
N ILE A 230 11.58 -12.33 5.24
CA ILE A 230 10.86 -13.12 4.24
C ILE A 230 9.48 -12.56 3.91
N GLU A 231 8.98 -11.62 4.73
CA GLU A 231 7.72 -10.92 4.51
C GLU A 231 7.74 -9.59 5.24
N ALA A 232 7.40 -8.51 4.54
CA ALA A 232 7.09 -7.26 5.23
C ALA A 232 6.03 -6.48 4.48
N VAL A 233 5.32 -5.65 5.24
CA VAL A 233 4.33 -4.74 4.70
C VAL A 233 4.58 -3.34 5.26
N THR A 234 4.38 -2.35 4.41
CA THR A 234 4.30 -0.94 4.77
C THR A 234 2.99 -0.36 4.27
N MET A 235 2.34 0.46 5.08
CA MET A 235 1.05 1.05 4.77
C MET A 235 1.02 2.51 5.21
N ALA A 236 0.49 3.36 4.38
CA ALA A 236 0.13 4.74 4.66
C ALA A 236 -1.37 4.94 4.40
N TYR A 237 -1.84 6.18 4.48
CA TYR A 237 -3.22 6.52 4.11
C TYR A 237 -3.46 6.56 2.58
N ASN A 238 -2.38 6.63 1.79
CA ASN A 238 -2.44 6.77 0.35
C ASN A 238 -1.68 5.66 -0.40
N CYS A 239 -0.86 4.84 0.26
CA CYS A 239 -0.23 3.70 -0.41
C CYS A 239 0.00 2.48 0.49
N PHE A 240 0.16 1.33 -0.13
CA PHE A 240 0.42 0.03 0.45
C PHE A 240 1.55 -0.64 -0.34
N MET A 241 2.46 -1.30 0.35
CA MET A 241 3.48 -2.14 -0.26
C MET A 241 3.70 -3.38 0.61
N GLY A 242 3.72 -4.55 -0.02
CA GLY A 242 4.04 -5.81 0.64
C GLY A 242 4.97 -6.66 -0.20
N HIS A 243 5.86 -7.40 0.44
CA HIS A 243 6.63 -8.48 -0.17
C HIS A 243 6.52 -9.76 0.64
N ALA A 244 6.68 -10.90 -0.02
CA ALA A 244 6.83 -12.18 0.64
C ALA A 244 7.60 -13.18 -0.23
N THR A 245 8.20 -14.21 0.37
CA THR A 245 8.78 -15.36 -0.36
C THR A 245 7.75 -16.45 -0.67
N TYR A 246 6.46 -16.11 -0.60
CA TYR A 246 5.32 -16.96 -0.95
C TYR A 246 4.23 -16.10 -1.59
N SER A 247 3.37 -16.71 -2.39
CA SER A 247 2.26 -16.01 -3.02
C SER A 247 1.23 -15.54 -1.98
N PHE A 248 0.83 -14.27 -2.04
CA PHE A 248 -0.15 -13.65 -1.12
C PHE A 248 -1.21 -12.79 -1.84
N TYR A 249 -1.25 -12.91 -3.18
CA TYR A 249 -2.17 -12.21 -4.06
C TYR A 249 -2.65 -13.12 -5.19
N ASN A 250 -3.75 -12.74 -5.84
CA ASN A 250 -4.23 -13.45 -7.02
C ASN A 250 -3.36 -13.10 -8.23
N GLN A 251 -2.48 -14.02 -8.65
CA GLN A 251 -1.48 -13.81 -9.70
C GLN A 251 -2.07 -13.52 -11.08
N SER A 252 -3.35 -13.84 -11.31
CA SER A 252 -4.04 -13.53 -12.57
C SER A 252 -4.33 -12.03 -12.76
N VAL A 253 -4.15 -11.20 -11.72
CA VAL A 253 -4.50 -9.79 -11.73
C VAL A 253 -3.27 -8.92 -11.44
N GLY A 254 -2.99 -7.97 -12.33
CA GLY A 254 -1.91 -6.98 -12.17
C GLY A 254 -0.52 -7.44 -12.58
N ALA A 255 -0.40 -8.65 -13.15
CA ALA A 255 0.84 -9.16 -13.74
C ALA A 255 1.25 -8.36 -14.98
N ALA A 256 2.56 -8.30 -15.25
CA ALA A 256 3.06 -7.66 -16.46
C ALA A 256 2.51 -8.39 -17.71
N PRO A 257 2.14 -7.67 -18.79
CA PRO A 257 1.87 -8.32 -20.06
C PRO A 257 3.10 -9.12 -20.50
N PRO A 258 2.91 -10.29 -21.16
CA PRO A 258 4.03 -11.11 -21.60
C PRO A 258 4.98 -10.29 -22.47
N PRO A 259 6.32 -10.51 -22.38
CA PRO A 259 7.27 -9.82 -23.22
C PRO A 259 6.92 -10.04 -24.70
N PRO A 260 7.13 -9.02 -25.57
CA PRO A 260 6.92 -9.18 -27.00
C PRO A 260 7.70 -10.39 -27.53
N PRO A 261 7.17 -11.16 -28.49
CA PRO A 261 7.92 -12.22 -29.15
C PRO A 261 9.24 -11.65 -29.66
N ALA A 262 10.34 -12.35 -29.39
CA ALA A 262 11.63 -12.02 -29.97
C ALA A 262 11.48 -11.97 -31.50
N PRO A 263 12.11 -11.01 -32.21
CA PRO A 263 12.06 -10.98 -33.67
C PRO A 263 12.53 -12.34 -34.21
N GLU A 264 11.69 -12.99 -35.03
CA GLU A 264 12.10 -14.19 -35.75
C GLU A 264 13.31 -13.83 -36.61
N VAL A 265 14.44 -14.47 -36.33
CA VAL A 265 15.64 -14.36 -37.16
C VAL A 265 15.38 -15.18 -38.40
N ASP A 266 15.02 -14.50 -39.49
CA ASP A 266 14.92 -15.10 -40.83
C ASP A 266 16.30 -15.70 -41.22
N PRO A 267 16.41 -17.02 -41.41
CA PRO A 267 17.67 -17.68 -41.81
C PRO A 267 18.19 -17.22 -43.18
N GLY A 268 17.41 -16.47 -43.96
CA GLY A 268 17.76 -16.01 -45.31
C GLY A 268 18.29 -14.58 -45.43
N ALA A 269 18.34 -13.79 -44.34
CA ALA A 269 18.75 -12.40 -44.44
C ALA A 269 20.28 -12.27 -44.67
N PRO A 270 20.73 -11.58 -45.74
CA PRO A 270 22.16 -11.34 -45.94
C PRO A 270 22.71 -10.46 -44.80
N PRO A 271 23.98 -10.65 -44.41
CA PRO A 271 24.56 -9.92 -43.29
C PRO A 271 24.44 -8.41 -43.52
N PRO A 272 24.07 -7.62 -42.50
CA PRO A 272 24.00 -6.17 -42.63
C PRO A 272 25.38 -5.67 -43.05
N ARG A 273 25.40 -5.00 -44.21
CA ARG A 273 26.60 -4.39 -44.79
C ARG A 273 27.14 -3.39 -43.77
N GLY A 274 28.27 -3.74 -43.16
CA GLY A 274 28.94 -2.91 -42.16
C GLY A 274 29.17 -1.52 -42.70
N LYS A 275 28.48 -0.54 -42.11
CA LYS A 275 28.77 0.87 -42.36
C LYS A 275 29.99 1.19 -41.51
N ASP A 276 31.12 1.30 -42.18
CA ASP A 276 32.40 1.66 -41.59
C ASP A 276 32.28 3.11 -41.07
N SER A 277 31.89 3.24 -39.80
CA SER A 277 31.88 4.51 -39.11
C SER A 277 33.26 4.71 -38.53
N GLY A 278 34.14 5.35 -39.32
CA GLY A 278 35.46 5.77 -38.88
C GLY A 278 35.41 6.41 -37.49
N LYS A 279 36.04 5.74 -36.53
CA LYS A 279 36.28 6.25 -35.17
C LYS A 279 37.15 7.51 -35.29
N LYS A 280 36.54 8.69 -35.20
CA LYS A 280 37.29 9.91 -34.89
C LYS A 280 37.58 9.90 -33.39
N ASN A 281 38.82 9.56 -33.04
CA ASN A 281 39.33 9.75 -31.69
C ASN A 281 39.38 11.25 -31.39
N VAL A 282 38.34 11.78 -30.75
CA VAL A 282 38.39 13.10 -30.13
C VAL A 282 38.99 12.90 -28.74
N ALA A 283 40.28 13.19 -28.60
CA ALA A 283 40.90 13.33 -27.31
C ALA A 283 40.23 14.49 -26.55
N LEU A 284 39.61 14.18 -25.41
CA LEU A 284 39.00 15.16 -24.53
C LEU A 284 40.13 15.96 -23.85
N VAL A 285 40.54 17.07 -24.45
CA VAL A 285 41.41 18.06 -23.80
C VAL A 285 40.56 18.83 -22.81
N ILE A 286 40.50 18.35 -21.57
CA ILE A 286 39.91 19.10 -20.46
C ILE A 286 40.81 20.33 -20.24
N PRO A 287 40.29 21.58 -20.31
CA PRO A 287 41.11 22.74 -20.05
C PRO A 287 41.49 22.72 -18.57
N LEU A 288 42.80 22.69 -18.27
CA LEU A 288 43.38 22.76 -16.92
C LEU A 288 42.77 23.86 -16.02
N VAL A 289 42.17 24.87 -16.63
CA VAL A 289 41.45 25.97 -15.97
C VAL A 289 40.22 25.48 -15.20
N SER A 290 39.49 24.46 -15.67
CA SER A 290 38.30 23.95 -14.97
C SER A 290 38.65 23.19 -13.70
N VAL A 291 39.76 22.44 -13.71
CA VAL A 291 40.22 21.67 -12.55
C VAL A 291 40.71 22.59 -11.43
N LEU A 292 41.42 23.67 -11.76
CA LEU A 292 41.84 24.69 -10.79
C LEU A 292 40.64 25.45 -10.19
N GLY A 293 39.58 25.69 -10.99
CA GLY A 293 38.32 26.27 -10.51
C GLY A 293 37.63 25.39 -9.47
N VAL A 294 37.56 24.06 -9.70
CA VAL A 294 36.95 23.12 -8.76
C VAL A 294 37.79 22.99 -7.48
N LEU A 295 39.12 22.93 -7.58
CA LEU A 295 39.99 22.83 -6.41
C LEU A 295 39.95 24.09 -5.55
N SER A 296 39.91 25.28 -6.16
CA SER A 296 39.76 26.54 -5.43
C SER A 296 38.40 26.65 -4.73
N ALA A 297 37.31 26.20 -5.37
CA ALA A 297 35.98 26.14 -4.74
C ALA A 297 35.93 25.19 -3.54
N ILE A 298 36.56 24.00 -3.65
CA ILE A 298 36.66 23.04 -2.54
C ILE A 298 37.50 23.62 -1.39
N PHE A 299 38.60 24.33 -1.70
CA PHE A 299 39.42 24.98 -0.70
C PHE A 299 38.67 26.12 0.03
N ILE A 300 37.92 26.96 -0.71
CA ILE A 300 37.09 28.02 -0.12
C ILE A 300 35.98 27.43 0.75
N CYS A 301 35.30 26.38 0.29
CA CYS A 301 34.25 25.70 1.05
C CYS A 301 34.78 25.05 2.32
N SER A 302 35.93 24.38 2.25
CA SER A 302 36.56 23.75 3.43
C SER A 302 37.11 24.79 4.41
N TRP A 303 37.63 25.92 3.93
CA TRP A 303 38.07 27.04 4.78
C TRP A 303 36.90 27.76 5.46
N ARG A 304 35.79 27.98 4.75
CA ARG A 304 34.53 28.49 5.32
C ARG A 304 33.94 27.53 6.35
N ARG A 305 33.99 26.22 6.12
CA ARG A 305 33.53 25.21 7.09
C ARG A 305 34.41 25.18 8.35
N ARG A 306 35.73 25.31 8.20
CA ARG A 306 36.67 25.40 9.35
C ARG A 306 36.51 26.69 10.15
N THR A 307 36.26 27.82 9.50
CA THR A 307 35.98 29.10 10.19
C THR A 307 34.63 29.05 10.89
N PHE A 308 33.58 28.50 10.26
CA PHE A 308 32.28 28.32 10.90
C PHE A 308 32.34 27.40 12.12
N LEU A 309 33.07 26.28 12.05
CA LEU A 309 33.27 25.38 13.21
C LEU A 309 34.10 26.04 14.33
N LYS A 310 35.08 26.90 14.01
CA LYS A 310 35.80 27.69 15.02
C LYS A 310 34.93 28.77 15.67
N VAL A 311 33.99 29.34 14.92
CA VAL A 311 33.01 30.31 15.42
C VAL A 311 31.97 29.62 16.31
N SER A 312 31.39 28.49 15.89
CA SER A 312 30.43 27.73 16.72
C SER A 312 31.03 27.20 18.02
N ARG A 313 32.33 26.85 18.04
CA ARG A 313 33.01 26.43 19.29
C ARG A 313 33.23 27.59 20.27
N LYS A 314 33.29 28.84 19.81
CA LYS A 314 33.41 30.04 20.65
C LYS A 314 32.09 30.47 21.30
N TYR A 315 30.94 30.07 20.76
CA TYR A 315 29.61 30.45 21.27
C TYR A 315 28.92 29.40 22.16
N CYS A 316 29.52 28.22 22.37
CA CYS A 316 29.01 27.17 23.26
C CYS A 316 29.84 26.99 24.54
N ILE A 317 30.39 28.06 25.10
CA ILE A 317 30.94 28.04 26.46
C ILE A 317 30.49 29.31 27.20
N ARG A 318 29.41 29.21 27.96
CA ARG A 318 29.22 29.87 29.26
C ARG A 318 28.10 29.15 30.02
N PRO A 319 28.38 28.53 31.18
CA PRO A 319 27.37 28.16 32.15
C PRO A 319 27.10 29.35 33.09
N VAL A 320 25.82 29.67 33.27
CA VAL A 320 25.25 30.20 34.52
C VAL A 320 24.03 29.33 34.80
#